data_AF-A0A9D2GCK8-F1
#
_entry.id   AF-A0A9D2GCK8-F1
#
_cell.length_a   1.000
_cell.length_b   1.000
_cell.length_c   1.000
_cell.angle_alpha   90.00
_cell.angle_beta   90.00
_cell.angle_gamma   90.00
#
_symmetry.space_group_name_H-M   'P 1'
#
loop_
_entity.id
_entity.type
_entity.pdbx_description
1 polymer ?
#
loop_
_entity_poly.entity_id
_entity_poly.type
_entity_poly.pdbx_seq_one_letter_code
_entity_poly.pdbx_strand_id
1 'polypeptide(L)'
;MTFKASMFLHFLKKVQVKEDYMVFVDKKSMIASTVWEDIDNERLSLDKFSGYLSSVIDDLIEERCLKKCNLFSEHDVYQVTHKGWHCWEVKLYSAISLFVRSIACPVVVSIITTLIVNFLLK
;
A
#
# COMPACT_ATOMS: atom_id res chain seq x y z
N MET A 1 -5.01 3.80 6.90
CA MET A 1 -4.36 2.48 6.72
C MET A 1 -3.49 2.16 7.90
N THR A 2 -3.73 1.02 8.56
CA THR A 2 -2.90 0.56 9.68
C THR A 2 -1.53 0.04 9.19
N PHE A 3 -0.51 0.05 10.06
CA PHE A 3 0.81 -0.52 9.73
C PHE A 3 0.71 -2.00 9.34
N LYS A 4 -0.17 -2.74 10.03
CA LYS A 4 -0.47 -4.16 9.75
C LYS A 4 -1.06 -4.36 8.35
N ALA A 5 -2.00 -3.50 7.92
CA ALA A 5 -2.55 -3.54 6.58
C ALA A 5 -1.52 -3.22 5.50
N SER A 6 -0.63 -2.26 5.75
CA SER A 6 0.47 -1.95 4.83
C SER A 6 1.47 -3.11 4.70
N MET A 7 1.79 -3.77 5.81
CA MET A 7 2.68 -4.94 5.82
C MET A 7 2.07 -6.12 5.07
N PHE A 8 0.78 -6.39 5.28
CA PHE A 8 0.05 -7.44 4.58
C PHE A 8 -0.06 -7.14 3.07
N LEU A 9 -0.32 -5.89 2.68
CA LEU A 9 -0.33 -5.47 1.29
C LEU A 9 1.03 -5.69 0.60
N HIS A 10 2.13 -5.37 1.30
CA HIS A 10 3.48 -5.64 0.79
C HIS A 10 3.73 -7.14 0.62
N PHE A 11 3.24 -7.95 1.55
CA PHE A 11 3.32 -9.40 1.50
C PHE A 11 2.53 -9.97 0.31
N LEU A 12 1.31 -9.48 0.09
CA LEU A 12 0.47 -9.85 -1.05
C LEU A 12 1.10 -9.46 -2.39
N LYS A 13 1.77 -8.30 -2.50
CA LYS A 13 2.49 -7.94 -3.73
C LYS A 13 3.67 -8.85 -4.03
N LYS A 14 4.31 -9.40 -3.00
CA LYS A 14 5.39 -10.36 -3.20
C LYS A 14 4.85 -11.65 -3.82
N VAL A 15 3.69 -12.12 -3.33
CA VAL A 15 2.98 -13.26 -3.92
C VAL A 15 2.49 -12.90 -5.32
N GLN A 16 1.82 -11.76 -5.47
CA GLN A 16 1.29 -11.25 -6.73
C GLN A 16 2.41 -10.76 -7.64
N VAL A 17 3.11 -11.67 -8.31
CA VAL A 17 4.29 -11.39 -9.17
C VAL A 17 4.05 -10.27 -10.19
N LYS A 18 2.81 -10.08 -10.66
CA LYS A 18 2.41 -8.99 -11.57
C LYS A 18 1.09 -8.34 -11.16
N GLU A 19 0.93 -7.07 -11.49
CA GLU A 19 -0.26 -6.28 -11.14
C GLU A 19 -1.58 -6.87 -11.66
N ASP A 20 -1.56 -7.49 -12.85
CA ASP A 20 -2.76 -8.11 -13.44
C ASP A 20 -3.11 -9.48 -12.83
N TYR A 21 -2.22 -10.06 -12.01
CA TYR A 21 -2.44 -11.38 -11.44
C TYR A 21 -3.35 -11.32 -10.21
N MET A 22 -4.05 -12.42 -9.96
CA MET A 22 -4.90 -12.56 -8.79
C MET A 22 -4.21 -13.39 -7.72
N VAL A 23 -4.52 -13.08 -6.47
CA VAL A 23 -4.03 -13.82 -5.32
C VAL A 23 -5.19 -14.54 -4.65
N PHE A 24 -5.02 -15.83 -4.51
CA PHE A 24 -5.85 -16.67 -3.70
C PHE A 24 -5.44 -16.52 -2.24
N VAL A 25 -6.40 -16.27 -1.35
CA VAL A 25 -6.17 -16.21 0.09
C VAL A 25 -7.07 -17.26 0.74
N ASP A 26 -6.49 -18.39 1.10
CA ASP A 26 -7.20 -19.38 1.90
C ASP A 26 -7.05 -19.07 3.39
N LYS A 27 -8.16 -18.63 3.98
CA LYS A 27 -8.27 -18.31 5.40
C LYS A 27 -8.22 -19.55 6.29
N LYS A 28 -8.54 -20.74 5.76
CA LYS A 28 -8.51 -22.01 6.51
C LYS A 28 -7.09 -22.57 6.58
N SER A 29 -6.39 -22.60 5.46
CA SER A 29 -4.99 -23.04 5.43
C SER A 29 -3.99 -21.94 5.78
N MET A 30 -4.44 -20.69 5.91
CA MET A 30 -3.59 -19.51 6.13
C MET A 30 -2.50 -19.39 5.06
N ILE A 31 -2.86 -19.59 3.79
CA ILE A 31 -1.92 -19.52 2.67
C ILE A 31 -2.40 -18.50 1.66
N ALA A 32 -1.47 -17.65 1.20
CA ALA A 32 -1.64 -16.85 0.00
C ALA A 32 -0.86 -17.48 -1.16
N SER A 33 -1.49 -17.59 -2.33
CA SER A 33 -0.84 -18.08 -3.55
C SER A 33 -1.36 -17.36 -4.79
N THR A 34 -0.54 -17.22 -5.81
CA THR A 34 -0.96 -16.63 -7.09
C THR A 34 -1.87 -17.59 -7.83
N VAL A 35 -2.97 -17.08 -8.40
CA VAL A 35 -3.84 -17.84 -9.29
C VAL A 35 -3.23 -17.77 -10.69
N TRP A 36 -2.29 -18.67 -11.00
CA TRP A 36 -1.80 -18.87 -12.37
C TRP A 36 -1.38 -20.32 -12.59
N GLU A 37 -1.64 -20.84 -13.79
CA GLU A 37 -1.65 -22.27 -14.12
C GLU A 37 -0.26 -22.94 -14.13
N ASP A 38 0.84 -22.17 -14.18
CA ASP A 38 2.13 -22.73 -14.62
C ASP A 38 3.39 -22.06 -14.02
N ILE A 39 3.25 -21.29 -12.94
CA ILE A 39 4.41 -20.73 -12.22
C ILE A 39 4.40 -21.37 -10.85
N ASP A 40 5.57 -21.90 -10.43
CA ASP A 40 5.84 -22.37 -9.08
C ASP A 40 5.04 -21.53 -8.08
N ASN A 41 4.03 -22.16 -7.48
CA ASN A 41 3.09 -21.49 -6.59
C ASN A 41 3.90 -20.98 -5.40
N GLU A 42 4.37 -19.73 -5.44
CA GLU A 42 4.92 -19.06 -4.26
C GLU A 42 3.80 -18.98 -3.24
N ARG A 43 3.76 -20.00 -2.39
CA ARG A 43 2.86 -20.13 -1.26
C ARG A 43 3.52 -19.46 -0.10
N LEU A 44 2.89 -18.40 0.37
CA LEU A 44 3.36 -17.70 1.56
C LEU A 44 2.37 -17.92 2.69
N SER A 45 2.89 -18.40 3.82
CA SER A 45 2.09 -18.56 5.05
C SER A 45 1.67 -17.19 5.57
N LEU A 46 0.40 -17.11 5.95
CA LEU A 46 -0.27 -15.99 6.57
C LEU A 46 -0.36 -16.14 8.10
N ASP A 47 0.33 -17.10 8.70
CA ASP A 47 0.29 -17.35 10.15
C ASP A 47 0.63 -16.11 10.98
N LYS A 48 1.54 -15.27 10.45
CA LYS A 48 1.91 -13.97 11.03
C LYS A 48 0.72 -13.01 11.19
N PHE A 49 -0.33 -13.21 10.41
CA PHE A 49 -1.52 -12.38 10.34
C PHE A 49 -2.75 -13.05 10.98
N SER A 50 -2.65 -14.30 11.44
CA SER A 50 -3.78 -15.14 11.92
C SER A 50 -4.76 -14.43 12.87
N GLY A 51 -4.25 -13.64 13.82
CA GLY A 51 -5.09 -12.92 14.80
C GLY A 51 -5.77 -11.65 14.28
N TYR A 52 -5.45 -11.18 13.07
CA TYR A 52 -5.96 -9.90 12.54
C TYR A 52 -6.18 -9.90 11.02
N LEU A 53 -6.12 -11.08 10.38
CA LEU A 53 -6.19 -11.24 8.93
C LEU A 53 -7.51 -10.70 8.37
N SER A 54 -8.65 -11.02 8.99
CA SER A 54 -9.96 -10.55 8.52
C SER A 54 -10.05 -9.03 8.57
N SER A 55 -9.74 -8.43 9.73
CA SER A 55 -9.78 -6.97 9.90
C SER A 55 -8.84 -6.26 8.92
N VAL A 56 -7.65 -6.81 8.66
CA VAL A 56 -6.73 -6.22 7.69
C VAL A 56 -7.25 -6.33 6.26
N ILE A 57 -7.87 -7.45 5.88
CA ILE A 57 -8.48 -7.60 4.56
C ILE A 57 -9.63 -6.61 4.39
N ASP A 58 -10.47 -6.46 5.42
CA ASP A 58 -11.62 -5.55 5.39
C ASP A 58 -11.16 -4.09 5.27
N ASP A 59 -10.16 -3.66 6.07
CA ASP A 59 -9.52 -2.34 5.97
C ASP A 59 -9.02 -2.07 4.54
N LEU A 60 -8.41 -3.07 3.92
CA LEU A 60 -7.82 -2.96 2.58
C LEU A 60 -8.86 -2.88 1.46
N ILE A 61 -10.00 -3.53 1.64
CA ILE A 61 -11.14 -3.45 0.72
C ILE A 61 -11.79 -2.07 0.85
N GLU A 62 -12.01 -1.59 2.07
CA GLU A 62 -12.57 -0.27 2.33
C GLU A 62 -11.70 0.84 1.71
N GLU A 63 -10.38 0.73 1.84
CA GLU A 63 -9.44 1.66 1.22
C GLU A 63 -9.28 1.49 -0.30
N ARG A 64 -9.99 0.53 -0.92
CA ARG A 64 -9.93 0.19 -2.35
C ARG A 64 -8.54 -0.28 -2.81
N CYS A 65 -7.73 -0.79 -1.90
CA CYS A 65 -6.41 -1.36 -2.18
C CYS A 65 -6.51 -2.85 -2.57
N LEU A 66 -7.56 -3.53 -2.10
CA LEU A 66 -7.93 -4.87 -2.53
C LEU A 66 -9.32 -4.87 -3.19
N LYS A 67 -9.49 -5.76 -4.16
CA LYS A 67 -10.78 -6.09 -4.75
C LYS A 67 -11.04 -7.57 -4.55
N LYS A 68 -12.21 -7.91 -3.99
CA LYS A 68 -12.65 -9.30 -3.91
C LYS A 68 -13.16 -9.76 -5.28
N CYS A 69 -12.64 -10.88 -5.77
CA CYS A 69 -13.05 -11.53 -7.01
C CYS A 69 -13.85 -12.79 -6.66
N ASN A 70 -15.13 -12.82 -7.01
CA ASN A 70 -15.98 -13.99 -6.78
C ASN A 70 -15.82 -15.01 -7.93
N LEU A 71 -14.58 -15.48 -8.15
CA LEU A 71 -14.28 -16.45 -9.22
C LEU A 71 -14.53 -17.89 -8.79
N PHE A 72 -14.32 -18.20 -7.51
CA PHE A 72 -14.51 -19.53 -6.95
C PHE A 72 -15.45 -19.43 -5.76
N SER A 73 -16.60 -20.11 -5.82
CA SER A 73 -17.65 -20.03 -4.79
C SER A 73 -17.20 -20.51 -3.41
N GLU A 74 -16.13 -21.30 -3.34
CA GLU A 74 -15.61 -21.87 -2.09
C GLU A 74 -14.38 -21.15 -1.54
N HIS A 75 -13.84 -20.17 -2.28
CA HIS A 75 -12.56 -19.56 -1.93
C HIS A 75 -12.56 -18.04 -2.09
N ASP A 76 -11.99 -17.36 -1.11
CA ASP A 76 -11.81 -15.93 -1.14
C ASP A 76 -10.62 -15.57 -2.04
N VAL A 77 -10.91 -15.13 -3.26
CA VAL A 77 -9.90 -14.60 -4.20
C VAL A 77 -9.88 -13.08 -4.14
N TYR A 78 -8.68 -12.52 -4.09
CA TYR A 78 -8.46 -11.08 -4.06
C TYR A 78 -7.50 -10.66 -5.16
N GLN A 79 -7.68 -9.44 -5.65
CA GLN A 79 -6.74 -8.78 -6.54
C GLN A 79 -6.28 -7.49 -5.89
N VAL A 80 -4.96 -7.28 -5.80
CA VAL A 80 -4.41 -5.98 -5.42
C VAL A 80 -4.66 -5.01 -6.57
N THR A 81 -5.34 -3.90 -6.28
CA THR A 81 -5.64 -2.87 -7.29
C THR A 81 -4.40 -2.02 -7.58
N HIS A 82 -4.40 -1.25 -8.67
CA HIS A 82 -3.36 -0.25 -8.95
C HIS A 82 -3.10 0.69 -7.77
N LYS A 83 -4.16 1.11 -7.07
CA LYS A 83 -4.04 1.91 -5.85
C LYS A 83 -3.31 1.14 -4.74
N GLY A 84 -3.55 -0.16 -4.61
CA GLY A 84 -2.79 -1.04 -3.71
C GLY A 84 -1.31 -1.11 -4.11
N TRP A 85 -1.01 -1.35 -5.39
CA TRP A 85 0.35 -1.44 -5.94
C TRP A 85 1.18 -0.18 -5.71
N HIS A 86 0.59 0.99 -5.93
CA HIS A 86 1.28 2.27 -5.75
C HIS A 86 0.98 2.96 -4.42
N CYS A 87 0.33 2.29 -3.46
CA CYS A 87 -0.06 2.88 -2.17
C CYS A 87 1.11 3.55 -1.44
N TRP A 88 2.30 2.94 -1.51
CA TRP A 88 3.50 3.48 -0.86
C TRP A 88 4.00 4.74 -1.55
N GLU A 89 4.07 4.74 -2.88
CA GLU A 89 4.46 5.91 -3.68
C GLU A 89 3.51 7.07 -3.45
N VAL A 90 2.19 6.83 -3.50
CA VAL A 90 1.17 7.84 -3.24
C VAL A 90 1.32 8.46 -1.85
N LYS A 91 1.60 7.65 -0.82
CA LYS A 91 1.87 8.14 0.53
C LYS A 91 3.17 8.94 0.63
N LEU A 92 4.22 8.49 -0.06
CA LEU A 92 5.53 9.13 -0.05
C LEU A 92 5.46 10.51 -0.73
N TYR A 93 4.77 10.61 -1.87
CA TYR A 93 4.47 11.89 -2.52
C TYR A 93 3.68 12.84 -1.62
N SER A 94 2.65 12.32 -0.92
CA SER A 94 1.87 13.13 0.00
C SER A 94 2.71 13.64 1.18
N ALA A 95 3.57 12.78 1.74
CA ALA A 95 4.49 13.16 2.82
C ALA A 95 5.52 14.21 2.37
N ILE A 96 6.11 14.05 1.18
CA ILE A 96 7.02 15.04 0.59
C ILE A 96 6.29 16.37 0.38
N SER A 97 5.07 16.35 -0.16
CA SER A 97 4.27 17.56 -0.38
C SER A 97 4.02 18.32 0.94
N LEU A 98 3.67 17.60 2.00
CA LEU A 98 3.50 18.19 3.34
C LEU A 98 4.82 18.75 3.87
N PHE A 99 5.93 18.02 3.73
CA PHE A 99 7.26 18.49 4.14
C PHE A 99 7.65 19.79 3.41
N VAL A 100 7.47 19.84 2.09
CA VAL A 100 7.76 21.02 1.28
C VAL A 100 6.89 22.20 1.72
N ARG A 101 5.59 21.97 1.93
CA ARG A 101 4.65 23.03 2.33
C ARG A 101 4.90 23.55 3.74
N SER A 102 5.25 22.68 4.68
CA SER A 102 5.39 23.03 6.09
C SER A 102 6.79 23.46 6.51
N ILE A 103 7.84 23.02 5.81
CA ILE A 103 9.24 23.29 6.20
C ILE A 103 9.96 24.07 5.11
N ALA A 104 9.99 23.56 3.87
CA ALA A 104 10.77 24.20 2.82
C ALA A 104 10.20 25.59 2.44
N CYS A 105 8.87 25.70 2.32
CA CYS A 105 8.23 26.95 1.91
C CYS A 105 8.47 28.10 2.93
N PRO A 106 8.25 27.92 4.25
CA PRO A 106 8.56 28.96 5.23
C PRO A 106 10.04 29.37 5.26
N VAL A 107 10.96 28.41 5.08
CA VAL A 107 12.40 28.69 5.04
C VAL A 107 12.76 29.55 3.83
N VAL A 108 12.26 29.19 2.65
CA VAL A 108 12.50 29.96 1.43
C VAL A 108 11.92 31.37 1.55
N VAL A 109 10.70 31.50 2.07
CA VAL A 109 10.08 32.81 2.33
C VAL A 109 10.96 33.64 3.27
N SER A 110 11.42 33.06 4.39
CA SER A 110 12.28 33.76 5.35
C SER A 110 13.60 34.26 4.73
N ILE A 111 14.25 33.45 3.88
CA ILE A 111 15.48 33.84 3.18
C ILE A 111 15.20 35.03 2.24
N ILE A 112 14.14 34.94 1.44
CA ILE A 112 13.76 36.01 0.50
C ILE A 112 13.43 37.29 1.27
N THR A 113 12.63 37.21 2.34
CA THR A 113 12.31 38.38 3.17
C THR A 113 13.56 39.01 3.75
N THR A 114 14.49 38.20 4.26
CA THR A 114 15.76 38.69 4.83
C THR A 114 16.60 39.41 3.77
N LEU A 115 16.70 38.85 2.56
CA LEU A 115 17.42 39.49 1.45
C LEU A 115 16.79 40.83 1.06
N ILE A 116 15.46 40.88 0.92
CA ILE A 116 14.73 42.11 0.59
C ILE A 116 14.92 43.18 1.66
N VAL A 117 14.77 42.81 2.94
CA VAL A 117 14.93 43.72 4.07
C VAL A 117 16.36 44.26 4.12
N ASN A 118 17.36 43.39 3.94
CA ASN A 118 18.77 43.80 3.93
C ASN A 118 19.14 44.68 2.72
N PHE A 119 18.42 44.55 1.60
CA PHE A 119 18.61 45.39 0.41
C PHE A 119 17.90 46.74 0.52
N LEU A 120 16.78 46.81 1.26
CA LEU A 120 16.02 48.05 1.50
C LEU A 120 16.57 48.90 2.64
N LEU A 121 17.22 48.29 3.64
CA LEU A 121 17.83 48.98 4.78
C LEU A 121 19.28 49.43 4.52
N LYS A 122 19.82 49.15 3.33
CA LYS A 122 21.15 49.53 2.90
C LYS A 122 21.07 50.61 1.83
#